data_AF-A0A949Y227-F1
#
_entry.id   AF-A0A949Y227-F1
#
_cell.length_a   1.000
_cell.length_b   1.000
_cell.length_c   1.000
_cell.angle_alpha   90.00
_cell.angle_beta   90.00
_cell.angle_gamma   90.00
#
_symmetry.space_group_name_H-M   'P 1'
#
loop_
_entity.id
_entity.type
_entity.pdbx_description
1 polymer ?
#
loop_
_entity_poly.entity_id
_entity_poly.type
_entity_poly.pdbx_seq_one_letter_code
_entity_poly.pdbx_strand_id
1 'polypeptide(L)'
;MNMFRLMTVLTLALPALARAAEEPARRPEAPPLLSHDELQRRLNDPHLRLLDARSRANYEKGHIPGALWVDVQELQALTRPETLSDKDTWARALAPLAIDETSEVYVYDDDRQHNAGRV
;
A
#
# COMPACT_ATOMS: atom_id res chain seq x y z
N MET A 1 -56.24 28.43 31.28
CA MET A 1 -55.60 29.63 30.69
C MET A 1 -54.12 29.31 30.53
N ASN A 2 -53.52 29.70 29.40
CA ASN A 2 -52.17 29.39 28.87
C ASN A 2 -52.17 28.07 28.07
N MET A 3 -52.36 28.03 26.73
CA MET A 3 -51.76 28.78 25.61
C MET A 3 -50.23 28.72 25.63
N PHE A 4 -49.62 27.90 24.76
CA PHE A 4 -48.61 28.34 23.77
C PHE A 4 -48.03 27.16 22.94
N ARG A 5 -48.26 27.27 21.62
CA ARG A 5 -47.40 26.95 20.46
C ARG A 5 -46.85 25.53 20.21
N LEU A 6 -47.47 24.95 19.18
CA LEU A 6 -46.90 24.22 18.04
C LEU A 6 -45.48 24.68 17.65
N MET A 7 -44.49 23.77 17.67
CA MET A 7 -43.21 23.93 16.96
C MET A 7 -42.82 22.61 16.26
N THR A 8 -43.07 22.62 14.95
CA THR A 8 -42.18 22.20 13.87
C THR A 8 -41.32 20.94 14.09
N VAL A 9 -41.76 19.87 13.42
CA VAL A 9 -40.89 18.78 12.96
C VAL A 9 -39.84 19.36 12.00
N LEU A 10 -38.56 19.21 12.31
CA LEU A 10 -37.47 19.38 11.35
C LEU A 10 -36.68 18.07 11.27
N THR A 11 -37.04 17.25 10.29
CA THR A 11 -36.32 16.03 9.91
C THR A 11 -35.02 16.45 9.22
N LEU A 12 -33.89 16.43 9.93
CA LEU A 12 -32.57 16.47 9.31
C LEU A 12 -32.16 15.03 8.97
N ALA A 13 -32.59 14.57 7.79
CA ALA A 13 -32.04 13.38 7.17
C ALA A 13 -30.61 13.67 6.70
N LEU A 14 -29.62 13.36 7.53
CA LEU A 14 -28.22 13.26 7.15
C LEU A 14 -27.71 11.84 7.43
N PRO A 15 -27.93 10.87 6.52
CA PRO A 15 -27.06 9.71 6.47
C PRO A 15 -26.49 9.55 5.06
N ALA A 16 -25.94 10.62 4.48
CA ALA A 16 -25.17 10.53 3.22
C ALA A 16 -23.65 10.53 3.47
N LEU A 17 -23.19 11.06 4.62
CA LEU A 17 -21.77 11.14 4.97
C LEU A 17 -21.22 9.89 5.68
N ALA A 18 -22.08 9.07 6.28
CA ALA A 18 -21.63 7.85 6.97
C ALA A 18 -21.27 6.70 5.99
N ARG A 19 -21.80 6.71 4.77
CA ARG A 19 -21.62 5.59 3.83
C ARG A 19 -20.27 5.59 3.10
N ALA A 20 -19.56 6.71 3.07
CA ALA A 20 -18.24 6.79 2.46
C ALA A 20 -17.11 6.23 3.35
N ALA A 21 -17.38 6.02 4.65
CA ALA A 21 -16.37 5.57 5.62
C ALA A 21 -16.29 4.04 5.79
N GLU A 22 -17.22 3.28 5.19
CA GLU A 22 -17.35 1.83 5.39
C GLU A 22 -17.55 1.07 4.08
N GLU A 23 -16.80 1.39 3.02
CA GLU A 23 -16.62 0.39 1.98
C GLU A 23 -15.60 -0.63 2.55
N PRO A 24 -16.00 -1.88 2.84
CA PRO A 24 -15.07 -2.86 3.40
C PRO A 24 -13.92 -3.01 2.40
N ALA A 25 -12.69 -2.78 2.88
CA ALA A 25 -11.49 -2.92 2.07
C ALA A 25 -11.57 -4.23 1.29
N ARG A 26 -11.71 -4.14 -0.03
CA ARG A 26 -11.85 -5.29 -0.92
C ARG A 26 -10.55 -6.08 -0.82
N ARG A 27 -10.53 -7.11 0.02
CA ARG A 27 -9.39 -8.01 0.14
C ARG A 27 -9.29 -8.78 -1.17
N PRO A 28 -8.18 -8.66 -1.93
CA PRO A 28 -8.02 -9.47 -3.13
C PRO A 28 -8.05 -10.96 -2.74
N GLU A 29 -8.73 -11.78 -3.54
CA GLU A 29 -8.99 -13.20 -3.28
C GLU A 29 -7.69 -14.03 -3.18
N ALA A 30 -6.61 -13.52 -3.77
CA ALA A 30 -5.20 -13.87 -3.55
C ALA A 30 -4.34 -12.64 -3.88
N PRO A 31 -3.12 -12.48 -3.32
CA PRO A 31 -2.22 -11.42 -3.78
C PRO A 31 -1.96 -11.63 -5.28
N PRO A 32 -2.20 -10.60 -6.13
CA PRO A 32 -2.02 -10.76 -7.57
C PRO A 32 -0.55 -11.08 -7.83
N LEU A 33 -0.26 -12.25 -8.37
CA LEU A 33 1.08 -12.61 -8.85
C LEU A 33 1.24 -12.08 -10.28
N LEU A 34 2.41 -11.54 -10.60
CA LEU A 34 2.75 -11.10 -11.95
C LEU A 34 3.57 -12.19 -12.66
N SER A 35 3.12 -12.62 -13.82
CA SER A 35 3.90 -13.55 -14.64
C SER A 35 5.08 -12.83 -15.29
N HIS A 36 6.12 -13.60 -15.66
CA HIS A 36 7.27 -13.07 -16.40
C HIS A 36 6.83 -12.35 -17.69
N ASP A 37 5.93 -12.95 -18.46
CA ASP A 37 5.51 -12.39 -19.75
C ASP A 37 4.65 -11.13 -19.60
N GLU A 38 3.87 -11.03 -18.52
CA GLU A 38 3.14 -9.80 -18.19
C GLU A 38 4.11 -8.71 -17.75
N LEU A 39 5.05 -9.05 -16.86
CA LEU A 39 6.09 -8.13 -16.42
C LEU A 39 6.88 -7.57 -17.62
N GLN A 40 7.34 -8.42 -18.53
CA GLN A 40 8.11 -8.02 -19.69
C GLN A 40 7.35 -7.02 -20.58
N ARG A 41 6.03 -7.18 -20.72
CA ARG A 41 5.17 -6.24 -21.46
C ARG A 41 4.99 -4.91 -20.75
N ARG A 42 5.13 -4.88 -19.42
CA ARG A 42 4.88 -3.74 -18.56
C ARG A 42 6.14 -3.05 -18.02
N LEU A 43 7.35 -3.46 -18.41
CA LEU A 43 8.60 -2.89 -17.89
C LEU A 43 8.73 -1.35 -18.04
N ASN A 44 8.01 -0.76 -19.00
CA ASN A 44 7.99 0.69 -19.22
C ASN A 44 6.75 1.39 -18.67
N ASP A 45 5.89 0.67 -17.93
CA ASP A 45 4.71 1.23 -17.28
C ASP A 45 5.16 2.16 -16.13
N PRO A 46 4.83 3.47 -16.18
CA PRO A 46 5.26 4.41 -15.16
C PRO A 46 4.61 4.16 -13.79
N HIS A 47 3.52 3.38 -13.74
CA HIS A 47 2.86 3.01 -12.49
C HIS A 47 3.42 1.71 -11.89
N LEU A 48 4.21 0.95 -12.66
CA LEU A 48 4.81 -0.29 -12.17
C LEU A 48 6.05 0.03 -11.30
N ARG A 49 6.01 -0.38 -10.04
CA ARG A 49 7.15 -0.31 -9.13
C ARG A 49 7.66 -1.71 -8.79
N LEU A 50 8.92 -1.97 -9.14
CA LEU A 50 9.59 -3.23 -8.80
C LEU A 50 10.53 -3.03 -7.62
N LEU A 51 10.39 -3.87 -6.60
CA LEU A 51 11.30 -3.94 -5.46
C LEU A 51 12.09 -5.25 -5.49
N ASP A 52 13.41 -5.13 -5.38
CA ASP A 52 14.33 -6.26 -5.23
C ASP A 52 14.62 -6.46 -3.73
N ALA A 53 14.11 -7.55 -3.17
CA ALA A 53 14.25 -7.93 -1.76
C ALA A 53 15.42 -8.89 -1.52
N ARG A 54 16.29 -9.12 -2.52
CA ARG A 54 17.52 -9.90 -2.35
C ARG A 54 18.56 -9.12 -1.53
N SER A 55 19.68 -9.77 -1.23
CA SER A 55 20.81 -9.05 -0.63
C SER A 55 21.25 -7.87 -1.49
N ARG A 56 21.70 -6.79 -0.86
CA ARG A 56 22.25 -5.61 -1.56
C ARG A 56 23.32 -5.98 -2.59
N ALA A 57 24.19 -6.92 -2.23
CA ALA A 57 25.25 -7.41 -3.10
C ALA A 57 24.72 -8.13 -4.35
N ASN A 58 23.58 -8.83 -4.27
CA ASN A 58 22.96 -9.47 -5.43
C ASN A 58 22.24 -8.45 -6.33
N TYR A 59 21.57 -7.45 -5.74
CA TYR A 59 21.02 -6.32 -6.48
C TYR A 59 22.10 -5.61 -7.30
N GLU A 60 23.24 -5.29 -6.69
CA GLU A 60 24.34 -4.55 -7.34
C GLU A 60 25.03 -5.34 -8.48
N LYS A 61 24.98 -6.68 -8.45
CA LYS A 61 25.47 -7.52 -9.55
C LYS A 61 24.57 -7.49 -10.78
N GLY A 62 23.32 -7.08 -10.62
CA GLY A 62 22.32 -7.03 -11.68
C GLY A 62 20.92 -7.30 -11.14
N HIS A 63 19.96 -6.55 -11.67
CA HIS A 63 18.56 -6.58 -11.26
C HIS A 63 17.67 -6.27 -12.47
N ILE A 64 16.36 -6.49 -12.33
CA ILE A 64 15.39 -6.14 -13.37
C ILE A 64 15.45 -4.62 -13.62
N PRO A 65 15.49 -4.14 -14.88
CA PRO A 65 15.55 -2.71 -15.18
C PRO A 65 14.46 -1.91 -14.47
N GLY A 66 14.84 -0.80 -13.83
CA GLY A 66 13.93 0.06 -13.07
C GLY A 66 13.63 -0.41 -11.64
N ALA A 67 14.05 -1.61 -11.25
CA ALA A 67 13.86 -2.09 -9.88
C ALA A 67 14.70 -1.30 -8.87
N LEU A 68 14.10 -1.02 -7.70
CA LEU A 68 14.79 -0.46 -6.55
C LEU A 68 15.03 -1.53 -5.49
N TRP A 69 16.18 -1.46 -4.83
CA TRP A 69 16.48 -2.36 -3.72
C TRP A 69 15.70 -1.94 -2.46
N VAL A 70 15.15 -2.92 -1.75
CA VAL A 70 14.47 -2.72 -0.45
C VAL A 70 15.20 -3.47 0.66
N ASP A 71 15.47 -2.78 1.77
CA ASP A 71 15.93 -3.43 2.99
C ASP A 71 14.74 -4.04 3.73
N VAL A 72 14.64 -5.36 3.63
CA VAL A 72 13.56 -6.15 4.24
C VAL A 72 13.57 -6.02 5.76
N GLN A 73 14.74 -5.89 6.39
CA GLN A 73 14.84 -5.78 7.85
C GLN A 73 14.39 -4.40 8.33
N GLU A 74 14.79 -3.33 7.63
CA GLU A 74 14.33 -1.98 7.96
C GLU A 74 12.82 -1.84 7.80
N LEU A 75 12.25 -2.37 6.71
CA LEU A 75 10.80 -2.29 6.47
C LEU A 75 10.02 -3.10 7.51
N GLN A 76 10.49 -4.30 7.86
CA GLN A 76 9.87 -5.10 8.93
C GLN A 76 9.91 -4.41 10.29
N ALA A 77 10.96 -3.66 10.61
CA ALA A 77 11.04 -2.93 11.86
C ALA A 77 9.91 -1.90 12.00
N LEU A 78 9.35 -1.39 10.90
CA LEU A 78 8.21 -0.46 10.90
C LEU A 78 6.88 -1.13 11.23
N THR A 79 6.78 -2.46 11.09
CA THR A 79 5.55 -3.21 11.37
C THR A 79 5.30 -3.45 12.86
N ARG A 80 6.18 -2.98 13.74
CA ARG A 80 6.02 -3.08 15.19
C ARG A 80 4.89 -2.17 15.69
N PRO A 81 4.19 -2.53 16.79
CA PRO A 81 3.06 -1.75 17.29
C PRO A 81 3.33 -0.26 17.47
N GLU A 82 4.54 0.10 17.91
CA GLU A 82 4.96 1.49 18.14
C GLU A 82 5.07 2.34 16.86
N THR A 83 5.43 1.74 15.72
CA THR A 83 5.66 2.43 14.44
C THR A 83 4.54 2.18 13.44
N LEU A 84 3.70 1.16 13.65
CA LEU A 84 2.69 0.73 12.68
C LEU A 84 1.71 1.85 12.28
N SER A 85 1.40 2.76 13.21
CA SER A 85 0.50 3.90 12.96
C SER A 85 1.23 5.23 12.71
N ASP A 86 2.57 5.26 12.76
CA ASP A 86 3.37 6.46 12.52
C ASP A 86 3.55 6.71 11.03
N LYS A 87 2.60 7.46 10.45
CA LYS A 87 2.57 7.78 9.03
C LYS A 87 3.83 8.51 8.55
N ASP A 88 4.42 9.37 9.38
CA ASP A 88 5.59 10.16 8.98
C ASP A 88 6.82 9.27 8.86
N THR A 89 6.96 8.29 9.76
CA THR A 89 8.02 7.30 9.69
C THR A 89 7.86 6.40 8.47
N TRP A 90 6.65 5.91 8.19
CA TRP A 90 6.37 5.16 6.97
C TRP A 90 6.64 5.97 5.70
N ALA A 91 6.20 7.23 5.64
CA ALA A 91 6.45 8.10 4.49
C ALA A 91 7.95 8.32 4.23
N ARG A 92 8.75 8.54 5.29
CA ARG A 92 10.21 8.67 5.17
C ARG A 92 10.86 7.38 4.66
N ALA A 93 10.41 6.22 5.12
CA ALA A 93 10.97 4.93 4.71
C ALA A 93 10.60 4.54 3.27
N LEU A 94 9.38 4.88 2.82
CA LEU A 94 8.91 4.57 1.46
C LEU A 94 9.36 5.58 0.41
N ALA A 95 9.68 6.83 0.79
CA ALA A 95 10.08 7.87 -0.16
C ALA A 95 11.28 7.48 -1.05
N PRO A 96 12.37 6.86 -0.54
CA PRO A 96 13.46 6.37 -1.39
C PRO A 96 13.05 5.28 -2.36
N LEU A 97 11.97 4.54 -2.08
CA LEU A 97 11.40 3.51 -2.96
C LEU A 97 10.50 4.10 -4.05
N ALA A 98 10.30 5.43 -4.04
CA ALA A 98 9.43 6.18 -4.95
C ALA A 98 8.07 5.49 -5.17
N ILE A 99 7.46 5.13 -4.04
CA ILE A 99 6.09 4.61 -3.94
C ILE A 99 5.18 5.76 -3.56
N ASP A 100 4.10 5.90 -4.31
CA ASP A 100 2.99 6.81 -4.03
C ASP A 100 1.65 6.07 -4.12
N GLU A 101 0.55 6.79 -3.91
CA GLU A 101 -0.82 6.26 -3.99
C GLU A 101 -1.22 5.68 -5.36
N THR A 102 -0.46 5.92 -6.42
CA THR A 102 -0.72 5.40 -7.78
C THR A 102 0.17 4.22 -8.15
N SER A 103 1.13 3.88 -7.30
CA SER A 103 2.12 2.85 -7.56
C SER A 103 1.52 1.44 -7.44
N GLU A 104 1.66 0.64 -8.48
CA GLU A 104 1.44 -0.81 -8.43
C GLU A 104 2.75 -1.50 -8.10
N VAL A 105 2.88 -1.96 -6.85
CA VAL A 105 4.14 -2.47 -6.31
C VAL A 105 4.20 -4.00 -6.41
N TYR A 106 5.28 -4.50 -7.03
CA TYR A 106 5.64 -5.92 -7.02
C TYR A 106 7.02 -6.11 -6.40
N VAL A 107 7.17 -7.18 -5.64
CA VAL A 107 8.41 -7.53 -4.93
C VAL A 107 8.88 -8.89 -5.40
N TYR A 108 10.18 -9.05 -5.61
CA TYR A 108 10.80 -10.34 -5.94
C TYR A 108 12.02 -10.62 -5.07
N ASP A 109 12.37 -11.89 -4.95
CA ASP A 109 13.56 -12.36 -4.25
C ASP A 109 14.18 -13.57 -4.95
N ASP A 110 15.22 -14.14 -4.34
CA ASP A 110 15.91 -15.36 -4.73
C ASP A 110 15.71 -16.52 -3.72
N ASP A 111 14.72 -16.42 -2.83
CA ASP A 111 14.45 -17.39 -1.76
C ASP A 111 12.96 -17.77 -1.66
N ARG A 112 12.38 -18.30 -2.74
CA ARG A 112 11.01 -18.86 -2.77
C ARG A 112 9.96 -17.92 -2.17
N GLN A 113 10.07 -16.61 -2.43
CA GLN A 113 9.17 -15.56 -1.92
C GLN A 113 9.25 -15.35 -0.39
N HIS A 114 10.28 -15.88 0.29
CA HIS A 114 10.45 -15.69 1.73
C HIS A 114 10.68 -14.22 2.11
N ASN A 115 11.54 -13.53 1.39
CA ASN A 115 11.84 -12.12 1.64
C ASN A 115 10.78 -11.23 1.01
N ALA A 116 10.38 -11.54 -0.22
CA ALA A 116 9.35 -10.79 -0.94
C ALA A 116 7.99 -10.81 -0.20
N GLY A 117 7.63 -11.91 0.45
CA GLY A 117 6.39 -12.00 1.24
C GLY A 117 6.43 -11.29 2.60
N ARG A 118 7.55 -10.66 2.96
CA ARG A 118 7.72 -9.92 4.21
C ARG A 118 8.02 -8.43 4.00
N VAL A 119 7.89 -7.97 2.75
CA VAL A 119 7.90 -6.58 2.31
C VAL A 119 6.44 -6.16 2.13
#